data_AF-A0A6J4VEK1-F1
#
_entry.id   AF-A0A6J4VEK1-F1
#
_cell.length_a   1.000
_cell.length_b   1.000
_cell.length_c   1.000
_cell.angle_alpha   90.00
_cell.angle_beta   90.00
_cell.angle_gamma   90.00
#
_symmetry.space_group_name_H-M   'P 1'
#
loop_
_entity.id
_entity.type
_entity.pdbx_description
1 polymer ?
#
loop_
_entity_poly.entity_id
_entity_poly.type
_entity_poly.pdbx_seq_one_letter_code
_entity_poly.pdbx_strand_id
1 'polypeptide(L)'
;LAAGLTEAETDALMAIVRVMPTLSAPSPVLCHGDLGMDHLFVNDTLNLTGVIDFGMWGGGPHELDFAVLTMYHPEVRLAWLEQTYQTPFDGAFYRRVLVEQVNVQMGFLAHDLRQGNADYLELALLGMRGTLRAWQALV
;
A
#
# COMPACT_ATOMS: atom_id res chain seq x y z
N LEU A 1 -8.52 -2.37 -22.36
CA LEU A 1 -8.71 -2.33 -20.90
C LEU A 1 -10.14 -1.92 -20.62
N ALA A 2 -10.85 -2.63 -19.74
CA ALA A 2 -12.16 -2.18 -19.27
C ALA A 2 -11.99 -0.96 -18.36
N ALA A 3 -12.90 0.02 -18.45
CA ALA A 3 -12.89 1.25 -17.66
C ALA A 3 -13.34 1.00 -16.20
N GLY A 4 -12.55 0.29 -15.42
CA GLY A 4 -12.79 0.03 -14.00
C GLY A 4 -12.47 -1.39 -13.54
N LEU A 5 -12.93 -1.72 -12.32
CA LEU A 5 -12.87 -3.08 -11.77
C LEU A 5 -13.96 -3.96 -12.35
N THR A 6 -13.69 -5.26 -12.46
CA THR A 6 -14.71 -6.28 -12.73
C THR A 6 -15.60 -6.51 -11.51
N GLU A 7 -16.72 -7.21 -11.67
CA GLU A 7 -17.60 -7.59 -10.57
C GLU A 7 -16.86 -8.43 -9.52
N ALA A 8 -16.10 -9.44 -9.95
CA ALA A 8 -15.29 -10.28 -9.05
C ALA A 8 -14.20 -9.47 -8.31
N GLU A 9 -13.56 -8.51 -8.97
CA GLU A 9 -12.61 -7.58 -8.32
C GLU A 9 -13.31 -6.67 -7.31
N THR A 10 -14.53 -6.23 -7.61
CA THR A 10 -15.35 -5.42 -6.70
C THR A 10 -15.75 -6.22 -5.47
N ASP A 11 -16.17 -7.49 -5.64
CA ASP A 11 -16.49 -8.37 -4.51
C ASP A 11 -15.28 -8.61 -3.61
N ALA A 12 -14.11 -8.85 -4.22
CA ALA A 12 -12.85 -9.01 -3.48
C ALA A 12 -12.48 -7.73 -2.71
N LEU A 13 -12.60 -6.56 -3.36
CA LEU A 13 -12.40 -5.26 -2.72
C LEU A 13 -13.33 -5.09 -1.51
N MET A 14 -14.62 -5.39 -1.69
CA MET A 14 -15.62 -5.28 -0.62
C MET A 14 -15.37 -6.26 0.53
N ALA A 15 -14.82 -7.44 0.25
CA ALA A 15 -14.40 -8.38 1.30
C ALA A 15 -13.27 -7.80 2.16
N ILE A 16 -12.30 -7.11 1.57
CA ILE A 16 -11.22 -6.43 2.28
C ILE A 16 -11.76 -5.24 3.09
N VAL A 17 -12.59 -4.40 2.49
CA VAL A 17 -13.21 -3.24 3.16
C VAL A 17 -14.00 -3.66 4.41
N ARG A 18 -14.69 -4.81 4.37
CA ARG A 18 -15.44 -5.32 5.52
C ARG A 18 -14.56 -5.73 6.71
N VAL A 19 -13.33 -6.14 6.47
CA VAL A 19 -12.39 -6.55 7.53
C VAL A 19 -11.41 -5.44 7.93
N MET A 20 -11.37 -4.34 7.18
CA MET A 20 -10.49 -3.21 7.47
C MET A 20 -10.66 -2.64 8.90
N PRO A 21 -11.88 -2.42 9.44
CA PRO A 21 -12.03 -1.88 10.79
C PRO A 21 -11.54 -2.81 11.91
N THR A 22 -11.44 -4.12 11.65
CA THR A 22 -10.99 -5.10 12.65
C THR A 22 -9.48 -5.31 12.63
N LEU A 23 -8.79 -4.69 11.67
CA LEU A 23 -7.36 -4.82 11.44
C LEU A 23 -6.57 -3.54 11.73
N SER A 24 -7.26 -2.47 12.14
CA SER A 24 -6.63 -1.22 12.60
C SER A 24 -5.66 -1.49 13.74
N ALA A 25 -4.43 -0.99 13.61
CA ALA A 25 -3.39 -1.18 14.62
C ALA A 25 -3.83 -0.55 15.98
N PRO A 26 -3.63 -1.25 17.11
CA PRO A 26 -4.10 -0.78 18.42
C PRO A 26 -3.34 0.45 18.95
N SER A 27 -2.17 0.75 18.40
CA SER A 27 -1.34 1.90 18.77
C SER A 27 -0.79 2.57 17.51
N PRO A 28 -1.19 3.81 17.20
CA PRO A 28 -0.64 4.52 16.05
C PRO A 28 0.85 4.81 16.28
N VAL A 29 1.63 4.73 15.20
CA VAL A 29 3.03 5.16 15.15
C VAL A 29 3.15 6.38 14.25
N LEU A 30 4.28 7.08 14.33
CA LEU A 30 4.60 8.13 13.38
C LEU A 30 4.97 7.48 12.04
N CYS A 31 4.21 7.80 10.99
CA CYS A 31 4.43 7.33 9.63
C CYS A 31 4.86 8.50 8.73
N HIS A 32 5.60 8.18 7.67
CA HIS A 32 5.87 9.11 6.57
C HIS A 32 4.57 9.49 5.85
N GLY A 33 3.66 8.52 5.70
CA GLY A 33 2.33 8.70 5.09
C GLY A 33 2.32 8.76 3.57
N ASP A 34 3.50 8.82 2.95
CA ASP A 34 3.70 8.79 1.50
C ASP A 34 5.09 8.22 1.14
N LEU A 35 5.44 7.05 1.69
CA LEU A 35 6.76 6.44 1.51
C LEU A 35 6.89 5.75 0.15
N GLY A 36 6.81 6.51 -0.94
CA GLY A 36 7.04 6.04 -2.31
C GLY A 36 8.52 5.83 -2.64
N MET A 37 8.82 4.95 -3.61
CA MET A 37 10.21 4.72 -4.07
C MET A 37 10.86 5.98 -4.66
N ASP A 38 10.05 6.85 -5.25
CA ASP A 38 10.42 8.16 -5.77
C ASP A 38 10.84 9.17 -4.68
N HIS A 39 10.58 8.86 -3.40
CA HIS A 39 11.02 9.65 -2.25
C HIS A 39 12.31 9.12 -1.61
N LEU A 40 12.88 8.03 -2.12
CA LEU A 40 14.07 7.39 -1.58
C LEU A 40 15.31 7.70 -2.42
N PHE A 41 16.35 8.25 -1.77
CA PHE A 41 17.63 8.50 -2.41
C PHE A 41 18.65 7.46 -2.00
N VAL A 42 19.39 6.93 -2.98
CA VAL A 42 20.48 5.99 -2.75
C VAL A 42 21.80 6.55 -3.29
N ASN A 43 22.92 6.12 -2.72
CA ASN A 43 24.24 6.39 -3.27
C ASN A 43 24.62 5.41 -4.41
N ASP A 44 25.84 5.53 -4.92
CA ASP A 44 26.43 4.68 -5.97
C ASP A 44 26.53 3.19 -5.59
N THR A 45 26.49 2.87 -4.30
CA THR A 45 26.48 1.51 -3.75
C THR A 45 25.08 1.01 -3.37
N LEU A 46 24.01 1.72 -3.77
CA LEU A 46 22.60 1.41 -3.45
C LEU A 46 22.26 1.45 -1.95
N ASN A 47 23.06 2.17 -1.14
CA ASN A 47 22.70 2.44 0.25
C ASN A 47 21.76 3.64 0.33
N LEU A 48 20.69 3.53 1.11
CA LEU A 48 19.75 4.63 1.36
C LEU A 48 20.48 5.80 2.06
N THR A 49 20.44 6.97 1.45
CA THR A 49 21.10 8.20 1.95
C THR A 49 20.13 9.30 2.32
N GLY A 50 18.87 9.23 1.88
CA GLY A 50 17.90 10.26 2.16
C GLY A 50 16.48 9.81 1.91
N VAL A 51 15.56 10.44 2.62
CA VAL A 51 14.11 10.33 2.46
C VAL A 51 13.57 11.76 2.42
N ILE A 52 12.67 12.05 1.48
CA ILE A 52 12.08 13.39 1.29
C ILE A 52 10.56 13.32 1.26
N ASP A 53 9.93 14.49 1.16
CA ASP A 53 8.48 14.65 0.98
C ASP A 53 7.64 14.10 2.14
N PHE A 54 7.99 14.54 3.34
CA PHE A 54 7.17 14.35 4.54
C PHE A 54 5.94 15.27 4.53
N GLY A 55 5.31 15.58 3.39
CA GLY A 55 4.09 16.39 3.34
C GLY A 55 2.87 15.70 3.97
N MET A 56 2.88 14.36 3.97
CA MET A 56 1.77 13.50 4.40
C MET A 56 2.02 12.80 5.74
N TRP A 57 3.02 13.25 6.50
CA TRP A 57 3.37 12.65 7.78
C TRP A 57 2.22 12.69 8.78
N GLY A 58 2.15 11.68 9.65
CA GLY A 58 1.11 11.63 10.66
C GLY A 58 1.09 10.36 11.49
N GLY A 59 0.14 10.29 12.42
CA GLY A 59 -0.14 9.06 13.17
C GLY A 59 -0.89 8.07 12.29
N GLY A 60 -0.37 6.86 12.16
CA GLY A 60 -0.99 5.79 11.35
C GLY A 60 -0.68 4.40 11.88
N PRO A 61 -1.25 3.35 11.27
CA PRO A 61 -0.85 1.98 11.55
C PRO A 61 0.60 1.76 11.09
N HIS A 62 1.29 0.87 11.78
CA HIS A 62 2.67 0.51 11.45
C HIS A 62 2.82 0.05 9.98
N GLU A 63 1.77 -0.56 9.42
CA GLU A 63 1.72 -1.09 8.06
C GLU A 63 1.58 -0.01 6.97
N LEU A 64 1.23 1.24 7.32
CA LEU A 64 0.92 2.29 6.34
C LEU A 64 2.07 2.57 5.37
N ASP A 65 3.27 2.82 5.88
CA ASP A 65 4.42 3.16 5.03
C ASP A 65 4.83 1.99 4.12
N PHE A 66 4.68 0.76 4.60
CA PHE A 66 4.91 -0.44 3.80
C PHE A 66 3.84 -0.61 2.72
N ALA A 67 2.59 -0.25 3.03
CA ALA A 67 1.50 -0.28 2.07
C ALA A 67 1.76 0.69 0.93
N VAL A 68 2.15 1.94 1.22
CA VAL A 68 2.51 2.93 0.19
C VAL A 68 3.71 2.44 -0.62
N LEU A 69 4.79 1.99 0.04
CA LEU A 69 6.01 1.54 -0.63
C LEU A 69 5.77 0.41 -1.65
N THR A 70 4.77 -0.43 -1.38
CA THR A 70 4.47 -1.63 -2.19
C THR A 70 3.18 -1.53 -2.99
N MET A 71 2.48 -0.39 -3.01
CA MET A 71 1.13 -0.29 -3.58
C MET A 71 1.05 -0.57 -5.08
N TYR A 72 2.13 -0.37 -5.82
CA TYR A 72 2.22 -0.69 -7.26
C TYR A 72 2.90 -2.04 -7.53
N HIS A 73 3.53 -2.63 -6.51
CA HIS A 73 4.24 -3.91 -6.56
C HIS A 73 3.90 -4.77 -5.33
N PRO A 74 2.62 -5.14 -5.14
CA PRO A 74 2.14 -5.81 -3.92
C PRO A 74 2.70 -7.23 -3.73
N GLU A 75 3.30 -7.80 -4.78
CA GLU A 75 4.03 -9.07 -4.72
C GLU A 75 5.41 -8.96 -4.05
N VAL A 76 5.97 -7.76 -3.94
CA VAL A 76 7.30 -7.55 -3.36
C VAL A 76 7.28 -7.92 -1.88
N ARG A 77 8.07 -8.93 -1.52
CA ARG A 77 8.29 -9.32 -0.13
C ARG A 77 9.36 -8.44 0.48
N LEU A 78 9.05 -7.86 1.64
CA LEU A 78 9.91 -6.94 2.37
C LEU A 78 10.85 -7.69 3.35
N ALA A 79 11.16 -8.96 3.06
CA ALA A 79 11.98 -9.82 3.90
C ALA A 79 13.40 -9.25 4.15
N TRP A 80 13.88 -8.38 3.25
CA TRP A 80 15.14 -7.66 3.42
C TRP A 80 15.09 -6.60 4.54
N LEU A 81 13.90 -6.07 4.88
CA LEU A 81 13.70 -5.17 6.03
C LEU A 81 13.50 -5.93 7.34
N GLU A 82 12.97 -7.16 7.27
CA GLU A 82 12.62 -7.99 8.43
C GLU A 82 13.78 -8.16 9.41
N GLN A 83 15.01 -8.28 8.91
CA GLN A 83 16.20 -8.48 9.75
C GLN A 83 16.52 -7.27 10.65
N THR A 84 15.99 -6.10 10.32
CA THR A 84 16.29 -4.83 10.99
C THR A 84 15.07 -4.19 11.66
N TYR A 85 13.87 -4.65 11.31
CA TYR A 85 12.62 -4.17 11.90
C TYR A 85 12.26 -4.95 13.17
N GLN A 86 11.77 -4.25 14.19
CA GLN A 86 11.39 -4.87 15.47
C GLN A 86 10.08 -5.69 15.37
N THR A 87 9.26 -5.40 14.36
CA THR A 87 7.96 -6.06 14.14
C THR A 87 8.14 -7.27 13.22
N PRO A 88 7.63 -8.46 13.57
CA PRO A 88 7.71 -9.63 12.71
C PRO A 88 6.90 -9.46 11.42
N PHE A 89 7.47 -9.85 10.27
CA PHE A 89 6.78 -9.78 8.98
C PHE A 89 6.04 -11.09 8.71
N ASP A 90 5.11 -11.45 9.60
CA ASP A 90 4.32 -12.67 9.49
C ASP A 90 3.12 -12.53 8.52
N GLY A 91 2.35 -13.61 8.35
CA GLY A 91 1.16 -13.58 7.50
C GLY A 91 0.10 -12.56 7.93
N ALA A 92 0.01 -12.26 9.23
CA ALA A 92 -0.92 -11.26 9.74
C ALA A 92 -0.45 -9.83 9.40
N PHE A 93 0.85 -9.56 9.49
CA PHE A 93 1.46 -8.32 9.02
C PHE A 93 1.19 -8.08 7.55
N TYR A 94 1.50 -9.04 6.67
CA TYR A 94 1.25 -8.88 5.24
C TYR A 94 -0.24 -8.71 4.92
N ARG A 95 -1.13 -9.39 5.65
CA ARG A 95 -2.58 -9.20 5.51
C ARG A 95 -3.01 -7.77 5.86
N ARG A 96 -2.43 -7.17 6.90
CA ARG A 96 -2.67 -5.77 7.27
C ARG A 96 -2.09 -4.80 6.24
N VAL A 97 -0.91 -5.08 5.69
CA VAL A 97 -0.33 -4.29 4.57
C VAL A 97 -1.28 -4.26 3.37
N LEU A 98 -1.84 -5.40 2.95
CA LEU A 98 -2.78 -5.43 1.82
C LEU A 98 -4.07 -4.64 2.08
N VAL A 99 -4.55 -4.65 3.33
CA VAL A 99 -5.72 -3.86 3.73
C VAL A 99 -5.41 -2.36 3.65
N GLU A 100 -4.24 -1.94 4.15
CA GLU A 100 -3.81 -0.54 4.04
C GLU A 100 -3.51 -0.14 2.60
N GLN A 101 -3.02 -1.05 1.75
CA GLN A 101 -2.88 -0.78 0.31
C GLN A 101 -4.23 -0.45 -0.32
N VAL A 102 -5.27 -1.26 -0.03
CA VAL A 102 -6.63 -0.96 -0.50
C VAL A 102 -7.09 0.41 0.00
N ASN A 103 -6.88 0.72 1.28
CA ASN A 103 -7.26 2.00 1.87
C ASN A 103 -6.61 3.18 1.11
N VAL A 104 -5.30 3.13 0.92
CA VAL A 104 -4.51 4.14 0.21
C VAL A 104 -4.92 4.24 -1.26
N GLN A 105 -4.99 3.12 -1.97
CA GLN A 105 -5.33 3.08 -3.40
C GLN A 105 -6.75 3.58 -3.67
N MET A 106 -7.72 3.30 -2.80
CA MET A 106 -9.06 3.90 -2.92
C MET A 106 -9.00 5.43 -2.83
N GLY A 107 -8.13 5.97 -1.96
CA GLY A 107 -7.86 7.41 -1.86
C GLY A 107 -7.29 7.99 -3.16
N PHE A 108 -6.25 7.35 -3.72
CA PHE A 108 -5.67 7.75 -5.00
C PHE A 108 -6.68 7.68 -6.16
N LEU A 109 -7.41 6.56 -6.29
CA LEU A 109 -8.47 6.42 -7.30
C LEU A 109 -9.50 7.55 -7.22
N ALA A 110 -9.99 7.86 -6.01
CA ALA A 110 -10.95 8.94 -5.81
C ALA A 110 -10.36 10.31 -6.15
N HIS A 111 -9.09 10.54 -5.81
CA HIS A 111 -8.37 11.77 -6.14
C HIS A 111 -8.20 11.93 -7.65
N ASP A 112 -7.65 10.93 -8.33
CA ASP A 112 -7.29 11.00 -9.75
C ASP A 112 -8.51 11.04 -10.65
N LEU A 113 -9.58 10.32 -10.26
CA LEU A 113 -10.87 10.43 -10.92
C LEU A 113 -11.43 11.87 -10.85
N ARG A 114 -11.30 12.53 -9.69
CA ARG A 114 -11.74 13.91 -9.51
C ARG A 114 -10.90 14.91 -10.33
N GLN A 115 -9.59 14.66 -10.48
CA GLN A 115 -8.70 15.51 -11.28
C GLN A 115 -8.80 15.27 -12.80
N GLY A 116 -9.47 14.18 -13.21
CA GLY A 116 -9.49 13.75 -14.62
C GLY A 116 -8.13 13.23 -15.10
N ASN A 117 -7.31 12.70 -14.19
CA ASN A 117 -5.95 12.25 -14.48
C ASN A 117 -5.94 10.77 -14.89
N ALA A 118 -6.16 10.52 -16.19
CA ALA A 118 -6.35 9.16 -16.70
C ALA A 118 -5.14 8.23 -16.50
N ASP A 119 -3.91 8.77 -16.64
CA ASP A 119 -2.68 7.96 -16.54
C ASP A 119 -2.47 7.44 -15.12
N TYR A 120 -2.66 8.31 -14.12
CA TYR A 120 -2.54 7.92 -12.71
C TYR A 120 -3.72 7.04 -12.26
N LEU A 121 -4.91 7.25 -12.81
CA LEU A 121 -6.04 6.37 -12.59
C LEU A 121 -5.75 4.94 -13.07
N GLU A 122 -5.12 4.78 -14.25
CA GLU A 122 -4.73 3.47 -14.76
C GLU A 122 -3.69 2.80 -13.85
N LEU A 123 -2.70 3.55 -13.38
CA LEU A 123 -1.66 3.05 -12.48
C LEU A 123 -2.25 2.59 -11.13
N ALA A 124 -3.15 3.39 -10.54
CA ALA A 124 -3.84 3.05 -9.31
C ALA A 124 -4.73 1.81 -9.47
N LEU A 125 -5.43 1.67 -10.61
CA LEU A 125 -6.20 0.45 -10.92
C LEU A 125 -5.30 -0.77 -11.08
N LEU A 126 -4.13 -0.64 -11.70
CA LEU A 126 -3.16 -1.73 -11.85
C LEU A 126 -2.66 -2.21 -10.48
N GLY A 127 -2.26 -1.27 -9.62
CA GLY A 127 -1.84 -1.55 -8.24
C GLY A 127 -2.94 -2.27 -7.46
N MET A 128 -4.16 -1.74 -7.51
CA MET A 128 -5.31 -2.34 -6.82
C MET A 128 -5.58 -3.77 -7.28
N ARG A 129 -5.55 -4.05 -8.59
CA ARG A 129 -5.69 -5.42 -9.09
C ARG A 129 -4.58 -6.35 -8.58
N GLY A 130 -3.36 -5.83 -8.45
CA GLY A 130 -2.25 -6.56 -7.82
C GLY A 130 -2.58 -6.93 -6.36
N THR A 131 -3.04 -5.96 -5.58
CA THR A 131 -3.42 -6.14 -4.17
C THR A 131 -4.54 -7.16 -4.01
N LEU A 132 -5.57 -7.11 -4.88
CA LEU A 132 -6.67 -8.07 -4.86
C LEU A 132 -6.21 -9.50 -5.17
N ARG A 133 -5.32 -9.69 -6.15
CA ARG A 133 -4.73 -11.00 -6.44
C ARG A 133 -3.89 -11.53 -5.27
N ALA A 134 -3.08 -10.66 -4.66
CA ALA A 134 -2.27 -11.03 -3.50
C ALA A 134 -3.15 -11.43 -2.31
N TRP A 135 -4.26 -10.72 -2.09
CA TRP A 135 -5.25 -11.05 -1.06
C TRP A 135 -5.85 -12.44 -1.27
N GLN A 136 -6.31 -12.73 -2.49
CA GLN A 136 -6.90 -14.03 -2.83
C GLN A 136 -5.92 -15.19 -2.67
N ALA A 137 -4.62 -14.97 -2.84
CA ALA A 137 -3.60 -15.99 -2.62
C ALA A 137 -3.32 -16.28 -1.12
N LEU A 138 -3.81 -15.45 -0.20
CA LEU A 138 -3.67 -15.62 1.25
C LEU A 138 -4.90 -16.25 1.92
N VAL A 139 -6.04 -16.35 1.22
CA VAL A 139 -7.33 -16.86 1.73
C VAL A 139 -7.53 -18.32 1.34
#